data_AF-A0A0W0SBH7-F1
#
_entry.id   AF-A0A0W0SBH7-F1
#
_cell.length_a   1.000
_cell.length_b   1.000
_cell.length_c   1.000
_cell.angle_alpha   90.00
_cell.angle_beta   90.00
_cell.angle_gamma   90.00
#
_symmetry.space_group_name_H-M   'P 1'
#
loop_
_entity.id
_entity.type
_entity.pdbx_description
1 polymer ?
#
loop_
_entity_poly.entity_id
_entity_poly.type
_entity_poly.pdbx_seq_one_letter_code
_entity_poly.pdbx_strand_id
1 'polypeptide(L)'
;MEAKTEHPIVPTQNALSLFEFKTKFANTMKECAISKLTFSMQIDSSELKNNHGALIKLHEQMIETIKKYVAVYQGLYKDAEHYDEYEKEGLQSRISGEIARQTSYQEKLQLQLPRLNSLKFLFSLPPNELFQEAVKNKSSALLITQTPELIAQIAHDQLEHITHEDSEIVQSLASIVATREYTFETPTIFAALNQHAQAESDTQFIAAKEDAATRNLLLKINHYLDKKIEQALKGNSNPWALGYFGSRHKIDSDGKKVPVPQGVYELKTQLLQLGTRPPKEILTKMQDILQNKNLERKDESVLMQFKRLISYLFGYSQSQETADEYEYLEQVTTGKQSIP
;
A
#
# COMPACT_ATOMS: atom_id res chain seq x y z
N MET A 1 27.20 -78.88 1.55
CA MET A 1 26.61 -78.30 0.32
C MET A 1 25.34 -77.60 0.75
N GLU A 2 25.40 -76.27 0.77
CA GLU A 2 24.31 -75.41 1.20
C GLU A 2 23.17 -75.46 0.19
N ALA A 3 21.95 -75.71 0.68
CA ALA A 3 20.75 -75.65 -0.11
C ALA A 3 20.45 -74.18 -0.44
N LYS A 4 20.50 -73.84 -1.73
CA LYS A 4 19.93 -72.60 -2.24
C LYS A 4 18.41 -72.64 -2.03
N THR A 5 17.92 -71.92 -1.05
CA THR A 5 16.50 -71.54 -0.97
C THR A 5 16.23 -70.52 -2.06
N GLU A 6 15.74 -70.99 -3.20
CA GLU A 6 15.06 -70.14 -4.17
C GLU A 6 13.73 -69.73 -3.55
N HIS A 7 13.61 -68.45 -3.18
CA HIS A 7 12.31 -67.88 -2.86
C HIS A 7 11.48 -67.85 -4.15
N PRO A 8 10.31 -68.51 -4.21
CA PRO A 8 9.44 -68.38 -5.36
C PRO A 8 8.85 -66.98 -5.33
N ILE A 9 9.27 -66.14 -6.28
CA ILE A 9 8.59 -64.89 -6.61
C ILE A 9 7.20 -65.31 -7.07
N VAL A 10 6.20 -65.10 -6.21
CA VAL A 10 4.80 -65.25 -6.60
C VAL A 10 4.53 -64.20 -7.68
N PRO A 11 4.25 -64.59 -8.93
CA PRO A 11 3.95 -63.61 -9.96
C PRO A 11 2.52 -63.15 -9.71
N THR A 12 2.35 -61.98 -9.11
CA THR A 12 1.10 -61.24 -9.19
C THR A 12 0.86 -60.92 -10.66
N GLN A 13 -0.12 -61.60 -11.25
CA GLN A 13 -0.62 -61.33 -12.59
C GLN A 13 -0.99 -59.83 -12.66
N ASN A 14 -0.33 -59.09 -13.55
CA ASN A 14 -0.56 -57.68 -13.92
C ASN A 14 0.40 -56.60 -13.35
N ALA A 15 1.68 -56.90 -13.12
CA ALA A 15 2.69 -55.84 -13.03
C ALA A 15 2.95 -55.21 -14.43
N LEU A 16 2.91 -53.87 -14.53
CA LEU A 16 3.27 -53.16 -15.76
C LEU A 16 4.72 -53.47 -16.15
N SER A 17 5.04 -53.47 -17.44
CA SER A 17 6.44 -53.48 -17.86
C SER A 17 7.17 -52.23 -17.33
N LEU A 18 8.49 -52.33 -17.14
CA LEU A 18 9.32 -51.21 -16.65
C LEU A 18 9.15 -49.95 -17.51
N PHE A 19 9.02 -50.13 -18.83
CA PHE A 19 8.77 -49.04 -19.76
C PHE A 19 7.40 -48.39 -19.52
N GLU A 20 6.34 -49.19 -19.38
CA GLU A 20 4.98 -48.70 -19.10
C GLU A 20 4.91 -47.99 -17.75
N PHE A 21 5.59 -48.52 -16.73
CA PHE A 21 5.70 -47.88 -15.42
C PHE A 21 6.39 -46.51 -15.49
N LYS A 22 7.57 -46.45 -16.13
CA LYS A 22 8.32 -45.19 -16.33
C LYS A 22 7.49 -44.18 -17.11
N THR A 23 6.74 -44.64 -18.11
CA THR A 23 5.82 -43.81 -18.90
C THR A 23 4.66 -43.28 -18.06
N LYS A 24 4.00 -44.14 -17.27
CA LYS A 24 2.91 -43.76 -16.36
C LYS A 24 3.37 -42.75 -15.31
N PHE A 25 4.55 -42.96 -14.72
CA PHE A 25 5.15 -42.02 -13.77
C PHE A 25 5.44 -40.66 -14.43
N ALA A 26 6.05 -40.65 -15.62
CA ALA A 26 6.33 -39.43 -16.37
C ALA A 26 5.05 -38.66 -16.74
N ASN A 27 4.01 -39.36 -17.19
CA ASN A 27 2.72 -38.76 -17.51
C ASN A 27 2.05 -38.15 -16.27
N THR A 28 2.09 -38.85 -15.13
CA THR A 28 1.56 -38.33 -13.85
C THR A 28 2.28 -37.05 -13.43
N MET A 29 3.61 -36.99 -13.56
CA MET A 29 4.38 -35.77 -13.31
C MET A 29 3.97 -34.62 -14.24
N LYS A 30 3.78 -34.91 -15.52
CA LYS A 30 3.35 -33.93 -16.52
C LYS A 30 1.95 -33.37 -16.20
N GLU A 31 0.99 -34.23 -15.88
CA GLU A 31 -0.37 -33.82 -15.50
C GLU A 31 -0.39 -32.96 -14.23
N CYS A 32 0.41 -33.33 -13.23
CA CYS A 32 0.57 -32.53 -12.01
C CYS A 32 1.15 -31.14 -12.33
N ALA A 33 2.18 -31.08 -13.17
CA ALA A 33 2.77 -29.81 -13.59
C ALA A 33 1.78 -28.92 -14.37
N ILE A 34 1.02 -29.52 -15.31
CA ILE A 34 -0.03 -28.82 -16.06
C ILE A 34 -1.09 -28.27 -15.11
N SER A 35 -1.57 -29.08 -14.16
CA SER A 35 -2.58 -28.64 -13.19
C SER A 35 -2.10 -27.44 -12.38
N LYS A 36 -0.88 -27.48 -11.85
CA LYS A 36 -0.28 -26.35 -11.12
C LYS A 36 -0.19 -25.09 -11.98
N LEU A 37 0.20 -25.24 -13.25
CA LEU A 37 0.30 -24.12 -14.18
C LEU A 37 -1.08 -23.53 -14.48
N THR A 38 -2.09 -24.36 -14.71
CA THR A 38 -3.48 -23.91 -14.89
C THR A 38 -3.99 -23.16 -13.67
N PHE A 39 -3.73 -23.67 -12.46
CA PHE A 39 -4.12 -22.98 -11.23
C PHE A 39 -3.43 -21.63 -11.07
N SER A 40 -2.13 -21.53 -11.37
CA SER A 40 -1.41 -20.26 -11.36
C SER A 40 -2.04 -19.24 -12.32
N MET A 41 -2.34 -19.66 -13.55
CA MET A 41 -2.99 -18.80 -14.54
C MET A 41 -4.38 -18.34 -14.09
N GLN A 42 -5.12 -19.19 -13.37
CA GLN A 42 -6.43 -18.82 -12.81
C GLN A 42 -6.31 -17.82 -11.67
N ILE A 43 -5.35 -18.00 -10.75
CA ILE A 43 -5.07 -17.03 -9.67
C ILE A 43 -4.76 -15.65 -10.25
N ASP A 44 -3.96 -15.60 -11.31
CA ASP A 44 -3.57 -14.35 -11.97
C ASP A 44 -4.68 -13.75 -12.86
N SER A 45 -5.81 -14.44 -13.03
CA SER A 45 -6.92 -13.96 -13.84
C SER A 45 -7.61 -12.75 -13.19
N SER A 46 -8.07 -11.82 -14.03
CA SER A 46 -8.80 -10.63 -13.60
C SER A 46 -10.10 -10.96 -12.84
N GLU A 47 -10.71 -12.12 -13.11
CA GLU A 47 -11.94 -12.59 -12.46
C GLU A 47 -11.73 -12.92 -10.97
N LEU A 48 -10.54 -13.38 -10.58
CA LEU A 48 -10.23 -13.74 -9.20
C LEU A 48 -9.57 -12.62 -8.40
N LYS A 49 -9.05 -11.58 -9.07
CA LYS A 49 -8.30 -10.49 -8.44
C LYS A 49 -9.06 -9.80 -7.30
N ASN A 50 -10.39 -9.73 -7.37
CA ASN A 50 -11.24 -9.11 -6.34
C ASN A 50 -12.26 -10.09 -5.71
N ASN A 51 -12.23 -11.38 -6.10
CA ASN A 51 -13.17 -12.38 -5.60
C ASN A 51 -12.50 -13.36 -4.64
N HIS A 52 -12.32 -12.91 -3.40
CA HIS A 52 -11.70 -13.69 -2.33
C HIS A 52 -12.42 -15.03 -2.09
N GLY A 53 -13.74 -15.08 -2.24
CA GLY A 53 -14.51 -16.31 -2.09
C GLY A 53 -14.19 -17.35 -3.17
N ALA A 54 -14.04 -16.93 -4.43
CA ALA A 54 -13.62 -17.81 -5.51
C ALA A 54 -12.14 -18.21 -5.37
N LEU A 55 -11.28 -17.30 -4.90
CA LEU A 55 -9.87 -17.58 -4.65
C LEU A 55 -9.65 -18.64 -3.55
N ILE A 56 -10.44 -18.59 -2.47
CA ILE A 56 -10.43 -19.62 -1.41
C ILE A 56 -10.84 -20.98 -1.98
N LYS A 57 -11.96 -21.04 -2.71
CA LYS A 57 -12.42 -22.28 -3.35
C LYS A 57 -11.36 -22.86 -4.29
N LEU A 58 -10.67 -22.00 -5.04
CA LEU A 58 -9.58 -22.42 -5.91
C LEU A 58 -8.42 -23.04 -5.11
N HIS A 59 -7.99 -22.42 -4.02
CA HIS A 59 -6.94 -22.98 -3.16
C HIS A 59 -7.34 -24.32 -2.53
N GLU A 60 -8.60 -24.47 -2.11
CA GLU A 60 -9.14 -25.75 -1.63
C GLU A 60 -9.10 -26.82 -2.73
N GLN A 61 -9.49 -26.47 -3.96
CA GLN A 61 -9.39 -27.37 -5.12
C GLN A 61 -7.95 -27.76 -5.44
N MET A 62 -7.00 -26.80 -5.34
CA MET A 62 -5.58 -27.06 -5.53
C MET A 62 -5.07 -28.07 -4.49
N ILE A 63 -5.39 -27.87 -3.21
CA ILE A 63 -4.99 -28.77 -2.13
C ILE A 63 -5.50 -30.19 -2.38
N GLU A 64 -6.79 -30.34 -2.71
CA GLU A 64 -7.38 -31.66 -3.00
C GLU A 64 -6.77 -32.30 -4.25
N THR A 65 -6.46 -31.51 -5.27
CA THR A 65 -5.81 -32.01 -6.50
C THR A 65 -4.39 -32.50 -6.22
N ILE A 66 -3.61 -31.76 -5.44
CA ILE A 66 -2.24 -32.16 -5.06
C ILE A 66 -2.26 -33.39 -4.15
N LYS A 67 -3.20 -33.47 -3.21
CA LYS A 67 -3.41 -34.65 -2.37
C LYS A 67 -3.72 -35.90 -3.19
N LYS A 68 -4.52 -35.78 -4.26
CA LYS A 68 -4.76 -36.88 -5.21
C LYS A 68 -3.47 -37.32 -5.90
N TYR A 69 -2.64 -36.37 -6.37
CA TYR A 69 -1.34 -36.72 -6.97
C TYR A 69 -0.39 -37.39 -5.98
N VAL A 70 -0.33 -36.94 -4.72
CA VAL A 70 0.45 -37.60 -3.67
C VAL A 70 0.00 -39.04 -3.48
N ALA A 71 -1.31 -39.29 -3.43
CA ALA A 71 -1.85 -40.65 -3.31
C ALA A 71 -1.48 -41.54 -4.52
N VAL A 72 -1.51 -40.98 -5.75
CA VAL A 72 -1.06 -41.70 -6.95
C VAL A 72 0.43 -42.04 -6.88
N TYR A 73 1.29 -41.12 -6.45
CA TYR A 73 2.71 -41.39 -6.28
C TYR A 73 2.99 -42.42 -5.19
N GLN A 74 2.23 -42.40 -4.08
CA GLN A 74 2.32 -43.44 -3.04
C GLN A 74 1.92 -44.82 -3.58
N GLY A 75 0.94 -44.88 -4.49
CA GLY A 75 0.61 -46.11 -5.22
C GLY A 75 1.77 -46.58 -6.09
N LEU A 76 2.33 -45.68 -6.92
CA LEU A 76 3.49 -45.99 -7.78
C LEU A 76 4.72 -46.43 -6.98
N TYR A 77 4.93 -45.86 -5.78
CA TYR A 77 6.02 -46.24 -4.90
C TYR A 77 5.93 -47.71 -4.46
N LYS A 78 4.72 -48.17 -4.12
CA LYS A 78 4.44 -49.58 -3.78
C LYS A 78 4.54 -50.47 -5.01
N ASP A 79 4.01 -50.02 -6.14
CA ASP A 79 4.10 -50.76 -7.41
C ASP A 79 5.56 -50.98 -7.83
N ALA A 80 6.48 -50.06 -7.49
CA ALA A 80 7.91 -50.21 -7.77
C ALA A 80 8.59 -51.37 -7.02
N GLU A 81 7.97 -51.95 -5.98
CA GLU A 81 8.50 -53.11 -5.24
C GLU A 81 8.60 -54.37 -6.11
N HIS A 82 7.88 -54.43 -7.24
CA HIS A 82 7.83 -55.59 -8.13
C HIS A 82 9.03 -55.69 -9.10
N TYR A 83 9.92 -54.69 -9.13
CA TYR A 83 11.09 -54.68 -10.01
C TYR A 83 12.35 -55.13 -9.26
N ASP A 84 13.36 -55.56 -10.01
CA ASP A 84 14.66 -55.95 -9.47
C ASP A 84 15.28 -54.84 -8.60
N GLU A 85 16.07 -55.24 -7.61
CA GLU A 85 16.55 -54.39 -6.52
C GLU A 85 17.20 -53.07 -7.00
N TYR A 86 18.01 -53.14 -8.06
CA TYR A 86 18.65 -51.96 -8.65
C TYR A 86 17.66 -50.97 -9.28
N GLU A 87 16.64 -51.45 -10.00
CA GLU A 87 15.61 -50.58 -10.60
C GLU A 87 14.62 -50.09 -9.53
N LYS A 88 14.27 -50.95 -8.56
CA LYS A 88 13.42 -50.62 -7.42
C LYS A 88 13.97 -49.45 -6.63
N GLU A 89 15.23 -49.49 -6.19
CA GLU A 89 15.84 -48.42 -5.38
C GLU A 89 15.84 -47.09 -6.13
N GLY A 90 16.23 -47.10 -7.41
CA GLY A 90 16.26 -45.91 -8.26
C GLY A 90 14.86 -45.31 -8.47
N LEU A 91 13.85 -46.15 -8.73
CA LEU A 91 12.46 -45.70 -8.91
C LEU A 91 11.86 -45.18 -7.61
N GLN A 92 12.02 -45.91 -6.51
CA GLN A 92 11.51 -45.53 -5.19
C GLN A 92 12.12 -44.21 -4.71
N SER A 93 13.43 -44.02 -4.90
CA SER A 93 14.09 -42.74 -4.58
C SER A 93 13.49 -41.56 -5.34
N ARG A 94 13.30 -41.72 -6.66
CA ARG A 94 12.71 -40.66 -7.51
C ARG A 94 11.26 -40.36 -7.12
N ILE A 95 10.46 -41.38 -6.85
CA ILE A 95 9.05 -41.23 -6.47
C ILE A 95 8.93 -40.58 -5.10
N SER A 96 9.76 -40.98 -4.12
CA SER A 96 9.83 -40.33 -2.80
C SER A 96 10.17 -38.85 -2.91
N GLY A 97 11.10 -38.48 -3.80
CA GLY A 97 11.45 -37.09 -4.07
C GLY A 97 10.29 -36.28 -4.68
N GLU A 98 9.44 -36.90 -5.49
CA GLU A 98 8.20 -36.25 -5.97
C GLU A 98 7.16 -36.11 -4.85
N ILE A 99 6.92 -37.16 -4.05
CA ILE A 99 6.01 -37.11 -2.90
C ILE A 99 6.39 -35.96 -1.97
N ALA A 100 7.66 -35.87 -1.58
CA ALA A 100 8.13 -34.80 -0.69
C ALA A 100 7.90 -33.40 -1.28
N ARG A 101 8.15 -33.22 -2.58
CA ARG A 101 7.90 -31.94 -3.28
C ARG A 101 6.42 -31.58 -3.33
N GLN A 102 5.55 -32.55 -3.59
CA GLN A 102 4.11 -32.31 -3.64
C GLN A 102 3.53 -32.03 -2.24
N THR A 103 3.97 -32.76 -1.22
CA THR A 103 3.57 -32.52 0.17
C THR A 103 3.99 -31.13 0.64
N SER A 104 5.24 -30.72 0.39
CA SER A 104 5.70 -29.36 0.75
C SER A 104 4.90 -28.27 0.02
N TYR A 105 4.53 -28.51 -1.25
CA TYR A 105 3.66 -27.58 -1.98
C TYR A 105 2.25 -27.52 -1.38
N GLN A 106 1.67 -28.66 -0.99
CA GLN A 106 0.37 -28.72 -0.33
C GLN A 106 0.37 -27.96 1.00
N GLU A 107 1.41 -28.13 1.83
CA GLU A 107 1.57 -27.40 3.10
C GLU A 107 1.59 -25.89 2.88
N LYS A 108 2.31 -25.41 1.86
CA LYS A 108 2.33 -23.98 1.50
C LYS A 108 0.94 -23.45 1.14
N LEU A 109 0.15 -24.22 0.38
CA LEU A 109 -1.23 -23.84 0.04
C LEU A 109 -2.13 -23.81 1.28
N GLN A 110 -1.98 -24.78 2.18
CA GLN A 110 -2.73 -24.83 3.44
C GLN A 110 -2.42 -23.63 4.34
N LEU A 111 -1.16 -23.19 4.40
CA LEU A 111 -0.75 -22.01 5.17
C LEU A 111 -1.30 -20.69 4.60
N GLN A 112 -1.66 -20.65 3.31
CA GLN A 112 -2.24 -19.46 2.67
C GLN A 112 -3.74 -19.30 2.93
N LEU A 113 -4.47 -20.40 3.14
CA LEU A 113 -5.93 -20.37 3.35
C LEU A 113 -6.38 -19.49 4.54
N PRO A 114 -5.77 -19.56 5.74
CA PRO A 114 -6.16 -18.69 6.85
C PRO A 114 -6.04 -17.21 6.49
N ARG A 115 -4.96 -16.81 5.81
CA ARG A 115 -4.75 -15.43 5.37
C ARG A 115 -5.84 -14.99 4.38
N LEU A 116 -6.18 -15.83 3.41
CA LEU A 116 -7.24 -15.54 2.44
C LEU A 116 -8.62 -15.41 3.12
N ASN A 117 -8.91 -16.26 4.09
CA ASN A 117 -10.14 -16.17 4.88
C ASN A 117 -10.20 -14.87 5.71
N SER A 118 -9.10 -14.50 6.36
CA SER A 118 -9.01 -13.23 7.08
C SER A 118 -9.21 -12.04 6.13
N LEU A 119 -8.57 -12.03 4.96
CA LEU A 119 -8.77 -10.98 3.96
C LEU A 119 -10.23 -10.91 3.49
N LYS A 120 -10.86 -12.05 3.18
CA LYS A 120 -12.28 -12.11 2.82
C LYS A 120 -13.17 -11.48 3.89
N PHE A 121 -12.90 -11.79 5.16
CA PHE A 121 -13.62 -11.19 6.29
C PHE A 121 -13.40 -9.68 6.33
N LEU A 122 -12.14 -9.20 6.27
CA LEU A 122 -11.82 -7.77 6.32
C LEU A 122 -12.48 -6.99 5.17
N PHE A 123 -12.46 -7.51 3.95
CA PHE A 123 -13.14 -6.88 2.81
C PHE A 123 -14.66 -6.89 2.89
N SER A 124 -15.25 -7.70 3.77
CA SER A 124 -16.71 -7.70 4.00
C SER A 124 -17.17 -6.67 5.02
N LEU A 125 -16.24 -6.09 5.79
CA LEU A 125 -16.56 -5.11 6.83
C LEU A 125 -16.79 -3.72 6.23
N PRO A 126 -17.80 -2.97 6.71
CA PRO A 126 -17.91 -1.55 6.41
C PRO A 126 -16.75 -0.76 7.06
N PRO A 127 -16.41 0.45 6.56
CA PRO A 127 -15.24 1.22 7.01
C PRO A 127 -15.11 1.39 8.52
N ASN A 128 -16.21 1.68 9.22
CA ASN A 128 -16.21 1.85 10.68
C ASN A 128 -15.88 0.55 11.41
N GLU A 129 -16.44 -0.59 10.96
CA GLU A 129 -16.15 -1.89 11.56
C GLU A 129 -14.73 -2.35 11.23
N LEU A 130 -14.25 -2.07 10.02
CA LEU A 130 -12.87 -2.33 9.62
C LEU A 130 -11.88 -1.59 10.52
N PHE A 131 -12.14 -0.31 10.81
CA PHE A 131 -11.34 0.47 11.75
C PHE A 131 -11.40 -0.13 13.17
N GLN A 132 -12.58 -0.47 13.67
CA GLN A 132 -12.71 -1.10 15.00
C GLN A 132 -11.95 -2.43 15.10
N GLU A 133 -11.98 -3.24 14.04
CA GLU A 133 -11.22 -4.49 13.95
C GLU A 133 -9.70 -4.22 13.93
N ALA A 134 -9.26 -3.20 13.18
CA ALA A 134 -7.86 -2.77 13.18
C ALA A 134 -7.38 -2.34 14.58
N VAL A 135 -8.21 -1.65 15.36
CA VAL A 135 -7.85 -1.25 16.74
C VAL A 135 -7.78 -2.46 17.67
N LYS A 136 -8.76 -3.39 17.57
CA LYS A 136 -8.90 -4.50 18.53
C LYS A 136 -7.95 -5.67 18.28
N ASN A 137 -7.64 -5.95 17.01
CA ASN A 137 -6.96 -7.19 16.63
C ASN A 137 -5.66 -6.89 15.88
N LYS A 138 -4.54 -7.23 16.52
CA LYS A 138 -3.19 -7.05 15.96
C LYS A 138 -3.01 -7.74 14.60
N SER A 139 -3.49 -8.96 14.45
CA SER A 139 -3.35 -9.71 13.18
C SER A 139 -4.15 -9.08 12.06
N SER A 140 -5.36 -8.58 12.37
CA SER A 140 -6.17 -7.82 11.42
C SER A 140 -5.50 -6.50 11.06
N ALA A 141 -4.98 -5.75 12.04
CA ALA A 141 -4.25 -4.51 11.83
C ALA A 141 -3.06 -4.69 10.89
N LEU A 142 -2.26 -5.74 11.10
CA LEU A 142 -1.13 -6.07 10.22
C LEU A 142 -1.57 -6.34 8.78
N LEU A 143 -2.64 -7.14 8.59
CA LEU A 143 -3.16 -7.42 7.26
C LEU A 143 -3.74 -6.17 6.58
N ILE A 144 -4.42 -5.31 7.33
CA ILE A 144 -4.99 -4.06 6.82
C ILE A 144 -3.87 -3.12 6.37
N THR A 145 -2.83 -2.91 7.18
CA THR A 145 -1.73 -2.00 6.85
C THR A 145 -0.88 -2.50 5.68
N GLN A 146 -0.79 -3.81 5.48
CA GLN A 146 -0.14 -4.42 4.32
C GLN A 146 -0.99 -4.44 3.05
N THR A 147 -2.29 -4.10 3.12
CA THR A 147 -3.23 -4.20 2.00
C THR A 147 -3.77 -2.81 1.63
N PRO A 148 -3.27 -2.19 0.53
CA PRO A 148 -3.62 -0.82 0.15
C PRO A 148 -5.12 -0.53 0.06
N GLU A 149 -5.90 -1.47 -0.47
CA GLU A 149 -7.34 -1.34 -0.66
C GLU A 149 -8.14 -1.35 0.66
N LEU A 150 -7.62 -2.01 1.70
CA LEU A 150 -8.26 -2.02 3.03
C LEU A 150 -7.90 -0.75 3.78
N ILE A 151 -6.61 -0.42 3.85
CA ILE A 151 -6.18 0.78 4.60
C ILE A 151 -6.77 2.05 3.99
N ALA A 152 -6.95 2.14 2.67
CA ALA A 152 -7.59 3.28 2.01
C ALA A 152 -9.03 3.56 2.48
N GLN A 153 -9.72 2.57 3.05
CA GLN A 153 -11.06 2.73 3.62
C GLN A 153 -11.03 3.32 5.04
N ILE A 154 -9.88 3.28 5.72
CA ILE A 154 -9.70 3.91 7.03
C ILE A 154 -9.34 5.38 6.82
N ALA A 155 -10.15 6.25 7.44
CA ALA A 155 -9.98 7.70 7.35
C ALA A 155 -8.62 8.13 7.92
N HIS A 156 -8.12 9.28 7.46
CA HIS A 156 -6.76 9.70 7.79
C HIS A 156 -6.59 10.06 9.27
N ASP A 157 -7.57 10.77 9.83
CA ASP A 157 -7.67 11.09 11.26
C ASP A 157 -7.73 9.83 12.13
N GLN A 158 -8.37 8.77 11.68
CA GLN A 158 -8.49 7.51 12.43
C GLN A 158 -7.16 6.76 12.60
N LEU A 159 -6.14 7.04 11.78
CA LEU A 159 -4.86 6.31 11.83
C LEU A 159 -4.12 6.50 13.16
N GLU A 160 -4.29 7.65 13.83
CA GLU A 160 -3.65 7.92 15.12
C GLU A 160 -4.17 7.00 16.24
N HIS A 161 -5.34 6.39 16.04
CA HIS A 161 -5.98 5.52 17.03
C HIS A 161 -5.65 4.03 16.84
N ILE A 162 -4.87 3.66 15.83
CA ILE A 162 -4.35 2.29 15.66
C ILE A 162 -3.09 2.16 16.53
N THR A 163 -3.29 1.90 17.81
CA THR A 163 -2.25 2.01 18.85
C THR A 163 -1.43 0.72 19.10
N HIS A 164 -1.29 -0.16 18.10
CA HIS A 164 -0.49 -1.36 18.27
C HIS A 164 1.00 -1.02 18.30
N GLU A 165 1.72 -1.45 19.34
CA GLU A 165 3.16 -1.21 19.51
C GLU A 165 4.06 -2.17 18.69
N ASP A 166 3.46 -2.93 17.78
CA ASP A 166 4.21 -3.83 16.91
C ASP A 166 5.00 -3.03 15.87
N SER A 167 6.32 -3.26 15.82
CA SER A 167 7.23 -2.53 14.94
C SER A 167 6.81 -2.60 13.46
N GLU A 168 6.31 -3.75 12.98
CA GLU A 168 5.89 -3.89 11.59
C GLU A 168 4.64 -3.05 11.30
N ILE A 169 3.69 -3.01 12.24
CA ILE A 169 2.49 -2.18 12.14
C ILE A 169 2.86 -0.69 12.17
N VAL A 170 3.70 -0.27 13.13
CA VAL A 170 4.13 1.12 13.30
C VAL A 170 4.86 1.63 12.05
N GLN A 171 5.82 0.85 11.53
CA GLN A 171 6.56 1.22 10.32
C GLN A 171 5.66 1.23 9.08
N SER A 172 4.71 0.30 8.98
CA SER A 172 3.74 0.26 7.89
C SER A 172 2.83 1.48 7.91
N LEU A 173 2.27 1.84 9.08
CA LEU A 173 1.46 3.04 9.25
C LEU A 173 2.25 4.31 8.92
N ALA A 174 3.49 4.45 9.40
CA ALA A 174 4.34 5.59 9.07
C ALA A 174 4.57 5.73 7.55
N SER A 175 4.75 4.61 6.85
CA SER A 175 4.90 4.59 5.39
C SER A 175 3.61 4.95 4.67
N ILE A 176 2.46 4.50 5.17
CA ILE A 176 1.14 4.86 4.63
C ILE A 176 0.89 6.36 4.81
N VAL A 177 1.10 6.89 6.02
CA VAL A 177 0.92 8.32 6.33
C VAL A 177 1.82 9.19 5.44
N ALA A 178 3.06 8.75 5.18
CA ALA A 178 3.99 9.50 4.33
C ALA A 178 3.60 9.53 2.83
N THR A 179 2.79 8.58 2.38
CA THR A 179 2.33 8.50 0.97
C THR A 179 0.95 9.11 0.76
N ARG A 180 0.16 9.26 1.83
CA ARG A 180 -1.12 10.00 1.81
C ARG A 180 -0.89 11.50 1.58
N GLU A 181 -1.97 12.19 1.23
CA GLU A 181 -1.97 13.64 1.21
C GLU A 181 -1.63 14.17 2.61
N TYR A 182 -0.75 15.18 2.64
CA TYR A 182 -0.34 15.79 3.90
C TYR A 182 -1.48 16.69 4.38
N THR A 183 -1.97 16.46 5.59
CA THR A 183 -3.07 17.24 6.19
C THR A 183 -2.63 17.85 7.52
N PHE A 184 -3.53 18.55 8.22
CA PHE A 184 -3.26 19.10 9.55
C PHE A 184 -3.11 18.02 10.62
N GLU A 185 -3.69 16.84 10.40
CA GLU A 185 -3.62 15.68 11.29
C GLU A 185 -2.30 14.90 11.10
N THR A 186 -1.65 15.01 9.94
CA THR A 186 -0.41 14.28 9.62
C THR A 186 0.69 14.41 10.69
N PRO A 187 1.03 15.61 11.21
CA PRO A 187 1.99 15.73 12.31
C PRO A 187 1.56 15.00 13.59
N THR A 188 0.26 15.05 13.92
CA THR A 188 -0.30 14.40 15.11
C THR A 188 -0.19 12.88 14.99
N ILE A 189 -0.51 12.33 13.81
CA ILE A 189 -0.38 10.89 13.54
C ILE A 189 1.10 10.46 13.67
N PHE A 190 2.06 11.20 13.10
CA PHE A 190 3.49 10.89 13.27
C PHE A 190 3.94 10.99 14.74
N ALA A 191 3.41 11.94 15.50
CA ALA A 191 3.69 12.05 16.93
C ALA A 191 3.15 10.84 17.70
N ALA A 192 1.92 10.39 17.41
CA ALA A 192 1.33 9.19 18.01
C ALA A 192 2.15 7.93 17.66
N LEU A 193 2.54 7.75 16.40
CA LEU A 193 3.38 6.63 15.98
C LEU A 193 4.74 6.62 16.70
N ASN A 194 5.35 7.78 16.92
CA ASN A 194 6.58 7.88 17.70
C ASN A 194 6.39 7.49 19.17
N GLN A 195 5.21 7.71 19.76
CA GLN A 195 4.91 7.27 21.12
C GLN A 195 4.75 5.74 21.20
N HIS A 196 4.32 5.09 20.12
CA HIS A 196 4.17 3.64 20.04
C HIS A 196 5.45 2.90 19.61
N ALA A 197 6.47 3.63 19.17
CA ALA A 197 7.75 3.06 18.76
C ALA A 197 8.54 2.55 19.98
N GLN A 198 8.85 1.26 20.00
CA GLN A 198 9.59 0.61 21.08
C GLN A 198 11.11 0.69 20.90
N ALA A 199 11.57 0.74 19.65
CA ALA A 199 12.99 0.75 19.30
C ALA A 199 13.44 2.11 18.75
N GLU A 200 14.69 2.48 19.01
CA GLU A 200 15.29 3.70 18.44
C GLU A 200 15.35 3.64 16.89
N SER A 201 15.49 2.45 16.32
CA SER A 201 15.41 2.27 14.86
C SER A 201 14.04 2.66 14.32
N ASP A 202 12.96 2.41 15.08
CA ASP A 202 11.59 2.73 14.66
C ASP A 202 11.36 4.24 14.73
N THR A 203 11.82 4.92 15.79
CA THR A 203 11.71 6.37 15.90
C THR A 203 12.50 7.09 14.79
N GLN A 204 13.71 6.61 14.47
CA GLN A 204 14.50 7.12 13.35
C GLN A 204 13.79 6.89 12.00
N PHE A 205 13.20 5.72 11.81
CA PHE A 205 12.43 5.42 10.61
C PHE A 205 11.21 6.34 10.46
N ILE A 206 10.44 6.53 11.54
CA ILE A 206 9.26 7.41 11.55
C ILE A 206 9.67 8.85 11.23
N ALA A 207 10.74 9.36 11.86
CA ALA A 207 11.26 10.70 11.58
C ALA A 207 11.64 10.88 10.10
N ALA A 208 12.32 9.89 9.51
CA ALA A 208 12.65 9.91 8.09
C ALA A 208 11.41 9.93 7.18
N LYS A 209 10.33 9.24 7.56
CA LYS A 209 9.05 9.25 6.84
C LYS A 209 8.32 10.59 6.97
N GLU A 210 8.31 11.18 8.16
CA GLU A 210 7.75 12.51 8.39
C GLU A 210 8.49 13.58 7.56
N ASP A 211 9.82 13.53 7.52
CA ASP A 211 10.63 14.44 6.72
C ASP A 211 10.38 14.27 5.21
N ALA A 212 10.22 13.03 4.73
CA ALA A 212 9.87 12.76 3.35
C ALA A 212 8.49 13.32 2.98
N ALA A 213 7.49 13.11 3.84
CA ALA A 213 6.14 13.65 3.65
C ALA A 213 6.15 15.19 3.61
N THR A 214 6.87 15.80 4.55
CA THR A 214 7.02 17.26 4.65
C THR A 214 7.76 17.82 3.44
N ARG A 215 8.83 17.16 2.98
CA ARG A 215 9.55 17.56 1.77
C ARG A 215 8.64 17.55 0.55
N ASN A 216 7.84 16.50 0.38
CA ASN A 216 6.88 16.40 -0.71
C ASN A 216 5.85 17.54 -0.67
N LEU A 217 5.35 17.89 0.52
CA LEU A 217 4.49 19.05 0.71
C LEU A 217 5.19 20.35 0.27
N LEU A 218 6.40 20.61 0.75
CA LEU A 218 7.14 21.82 0.42
C LEU A 218 7.42 21.94 -1.09
N LEU A 219 7.70 20.82 -1.77
CA LEU A 219 7.84 20.78 -3.24
C LEU A 219 6.53 21.13 -3.95
N LYS A 220 5.38 20.62 -3.48
CA LYS A 220 4.05 20.99 -4.01
C LYS A 220 3.76 22.48 -3.82
N ILE A 221 4.05 23.03 -2.64
CA ILE A 221 3.91 24.47 -2.37
C ILE A 221 4.79 25.28 -3.32
N ASN A 222 6.05 24.87 -3.49
CA ASN A 222 6.98 25.56 -4.39
C ASN A 222 6.46 25.56 -5.83
N HIS A 223 6.06 24.40 -6.35
CA HIS A 223 5.52 24.27 -7.71
C HIS A 223 4.27 25.15 -7.92
N TYR A 224 3.37 25.20 -6.93
CA TYR A 224 2.19 26.05 -7.01
C TYR A 224 2.54 27.55 -7.05
N LEU A 225 3.44 28.00 -6.18
CA LEU A 225 3.90 29.39 -6.17
C LEU A 225 4.58 29.76 -7.49
N ASP A 226 5.40 28.87 -8.04
CA ASP A 226 6.03 29.05 -9.36
C ASP A 226 4.99 29.20 -10.46
N LYS A 227 3.99 28.32 -10.50
CA LYS A 227 2.87 28.41 -11.46
C LYS A 227 2.11 29.73 -11.33
N LYS A 228 1.87 30.22 -10.11
CA LYS A 228 1.20 31.52 -9.88
C LYS A 228 2.05 32.70 -10.32
N ILE A 229 3.36 32.65 -10.10
CA ILE A 229 4.31 33.66 -10.57
C ILE A 229 4.35 33.67 -12.10
N GLU A 230 4.43 32.50 -12.74
CA GLU A 230 4.38 32.40 -14.21
C GLU A 230 3.07 32.92 -14.81
N GLN A 231 1.93 32.61 -14.19
CA GLN A 231 0.63 33.14 -14.62
C GLN A 231 0.59 34.67 -14.53
N ALA A 232 1.15 35.24 -13.45
CA ALA A 232 1.30 36.69 -13.29
C ALA A 232 2.18 37.31 -14.39
N LEU A 233 3.19 36.58 -14.85
CA LEU A 233 4.08 37.02 -15.92
C LEU A 233 3.44 36.94 -17.33
N LYS A 234 2.58 35.93 -17.56
CA LYS A 234 2.01 35.63 -18.88
C LYS A 234 0.72 36.40 -19.18
N GLY A 235 -0.05 36.81 -18.16
CA GLY A 235 -1.35 37.47 -18.32
C GLY A 235 -1.35 38.95 -17.91
N ASN A 236 -1.73 39.85 -18.82
CA ASN A 236 -2.01 41.26 -18.51
C ASN A 236 -3.37 41.45 -17.78
N SER A 237 -3.93 40.36 -17.23
CA SER A 237 -5.23 40.30 -16.57
C SER A 237 -5.14 39.44 -15.30
N ASN A 238 -4.42 39.99 -14.31
CA ASN A 238 -4.36 39.73 -12.86
C ASN A 238 -4.24 38.31 -12.28
N PRO A 239 -3.32 38.17 -11.30
CA PRO A 239 -3.58 37.38 -10.10
C PRO A 239 -3.40 38.14 -8.77
N TRP A 240 -3.10 39.45 -8.79
CA TRP A 240 -2.86 40.28 -7.59
C TRP A 240 -3.57 41.65 -7.60
N ALA A 241 -4.55 41.88 -8.48
CA ALA A 241 -5.41 43.07 -8.34
C ALA A 241 -6.14 42.96 -7.02
N LEU A 242 -5.77 43.72 -6.00
CA LEU A 242 -6.06 45.15 -5.95
C LEU A 242 -4.92 46.00 -5.33
N GLY A 243 -3.62 45.76 -5.59
CA GLY A 243 -2.64 46.75 -5.10
C GLY A 243 -1.13 46.52 -5.19
N TYR A 244 -0.58 45.74 -6.12
CA TYR A 244 0.84 45.35 -6.05
C TYR A 244 1.79 45.96 -7.10
N PHE A 245 1.40 47.05 -7.76
CA PHE A 245 2.35 47.94 -8.43
C PHE A 245 3.16 48.71 -7.37
N GLY A 246 4.29 48.16 -6.93
CA GLY A 246 5.17 48.82 -5.95
C GLY A 246 5.84 47.93 -4.90
N SER A 247 5.67 46.61 -4.94
CA SER A 247 6.40 45.74 -4.01
C SER A 247 7.92 45.91 -4.16
N ARG A 248 8.61 46.16 -3.04
CA ARG A 248 10.07 46.21 -2.97
C ARG A 248 10.70 44.82 -3.14
N HIS A 249 9.94 43.75 -2.89
CA HIS A 249 10.42 42.39 -2.93
C HIS A 249 10.29 41.82 -4.34
N LYS A 250 11.40 41.25 -4.84
CA LYS A 250 11.47 40.66 -6.18
C LYS A 250 12.05 39.26 -6.11
N ILE A 251 11.47 38.33 -6.86
CA ILE A 251 11.98 36.98 -7.06
C ILE A 251 12.59 36.90 -8.46
N ASP A 252 13.70 36.18 -8.61
CA ASP A 252 14.27 35.89 -9.91
C ASP A 252 13.54 34.70 -10.55
N SER A 253 13.04 34.89 -11.77
CA SER A 253 12.43 33.87 -12.61
C SER A 253 12.97 34.03 -14.02
N ASP A 254 13.76 33.06 -14.49
CA ASP A 254 14.37 33.05 -15.84
C ASP A 254 15.11 34.36 -16.20
N GLY A 255 15.86 34.93 -15.24
CA GLY A 255 16.63 36.16 -15.43
C GLY A 255 15.79 37.43 -15.37
N LYS A 256 14.50 37.33 -15.04
CA LYS A 256 13.60 38.47 -14.83
C LYS A 256 13.23 38.59 -13.36
N LYS A 257 13.39 39.79 -12.81
CA LYS A 257 12.97 40.11 -11.44
C LYS A 257 11.47 40.40 -11.39
N VAL A 258 10.69 39.48 -10.83
CA VAL A 258 9.24 39.59 -10.69
C VAL A 258 8.89 40.21 -9.34
N PRO A 259 8.17 41.34 -9.28
CA PRO A 259 7.68 41.87 -8.03
C PRO A 259 6.61 40.94 -7.45
N VAL A 260 6.81 40.51 -6.21
CA VAL A 260 5.86 39.66 -5.48
C VAL A 260 5.60 40.24 -4.10
N PRO A 261 4.49 39.89 -3.43
CA PRO A 261 4.27 40.37 -2.08
C PRO A 261 5.27 39.79 -1.10
N GLN A 262 5.53 40.56 -0.04
CA GLN A 262 6.50 40.21 0.99
C GLN A 262 6.28 38.79 1.54
N GLY A 263 5.02 38.38 1.78
CA GLY A 263 4.72 37.02 2.23
C GLY A 263 5.15 35.94 1.23
N VAL A 264 4.90 36.12 -0.07
CA VAL A 264 5.36 35.16 -1.09
C VAL A 264 6.87 35.17 -1.23
N TYR A 265 7.50 36.34 -1.14
CA TYR A 265 8.95 36.45 -1.11
C TYR A 265 9.55 35.66 0.05
N GLU A 266 9.07 35.87 1.27
CA GLU A 266 9.54 35.19 2.48
C GLU A 266 9.33 33.66 2.40
N LEU A 267 8.16 33.21 1.95
CA LEU A 267 7.88 31.79 1.74
C LEU A 267 8.82 31.17 0.69
N LYS A 268 9.02 31.84 -0.44
CA LYS A 268 9.97 31.38 -1.47
C LYS A 268 11.41 31.37 -0.95
N THR A 269 11.81 32.34 -0.14
CA THR A 269 13.12 32.33 0.52
C THR A 269 13.29 31.16 1.48
N GLN A 270 12.23 30.73 2.19
CA GLN A 270 12.29 29.50 2.99
C GLN A 270 12.39 28.26 2.08
N LEU A 271 11.62 28.19 1.00
CA LEU A 271 11.63 27.06 0.08
C LEU A 271 12.98 26.89 -0.65
N LEU A 272 13.74 27.96 -0.87
CA LEU A 272 15.11 27.88 -1.42
C LEU A 272 16.08 27.12 -0.50
N GLN A 273 15.73 26.92 0.77
CA GLN A 273 16.54 26.15 1.72
C GLN A 273 16.28 24.63 1.61
N LEU A 274 15.33 24.20 0.77
CA LEU A 274 15.11 22.78 0.48
C LEU A 274 16.41 22.11 0.04
N GLY A 275 16.80 21.04 0.73
CA GLY A 275 18.06 20.32 0.49
C GLY A 275 19.24 20.81 1.33
N THR A 276 19.13 21.95 2.02
CA THR A 276 20.15 22.44 2.96
C THR A 276 19.67 22.48 4.41
N ARG A 277 18.36 22.54 4.64
CA ARG A 277 17.74 22.42 5.98
C ARG A 277 16.75 21.27 6.04
N PRO A 278 16.50 20.72 7.25
CA PRO A 278 15.45 19.73 7.45
C PRO A 278 14.09 20.26 6.99
N PRO A 279 13.30 19.47 6.23
CA PRO A 279 11.99 19.88 5.73
C PRO A 279 11.05 20.37 6.83
N LYS A 280 11.03 19.68 7.98
CA LYS A 280 10.20 20.04 9.13
C LYS A 280 10.48 21.47 9.63
N GLU A 281 11.74 21.85 9.75
CA GLU A 281 12.11 23.21 10.16
C GLU A 281 11.68 24.28 9.15
N ILE A 282 11.76 23.98 7.85
CA ILE A 282 11.32 24.89 6.79
C ILE A 282 9.81 25.09 6.91
N LEU A 283 9.05 24.00 7.08
CA LEU A 283 7.60 24.05 7.24
C LEU A 283 7.20 24.86 8.48
N THR A 284 7.83 24.62 9.64
CA THR A 284 7.57 25.38 10.87
C THR A 284 7.84 26.87 10.68
N LYS A 285 8.98 27.25 10.09
CA LYS A 285 9.28 28.67 9.80
C LYS A 285 8.26 29.30 8.85
N MET A 286 7.80 28.55 7.85
CA MET A 286 6.74 29.03 6.96
C MET A 286 5.44 29.24 7.73
N GLN A 287 5.05 28.31 8.62
CA GLN A 287 3.87 28.45 9.48
C GLN A 287 4.00 29.67 10.41
N ASP A 288 5.15 29.89 11.04
CA ASP A 288 5.41 31.04 11.92
C ASP A 288 5.31 32.37 11.18
N ILE A 289 5.90 32.46 9.97
CA ILE A 289 5.78 33.65 9.11
C ILE A 289 4.32 33.98 8.85
N LEU A 290 3.51 32.95 8.57
CA LEU A 290 2.08 33.11 8.31
C LEU A 290 1.29 33.52 9.56
N GLN A 291 1.59 32.90 10.70
CA GLN A 291 0.94 33.21 11.97
C GLN A 291 1.27 34.62 12.46
N ASN A 292 2.53 35.06 12.35
CA ASN A 292 2.94 36.41 12.77
C ASN A 292 2.27 37.48 11.91
N LYS A 293 2.22 37.29 10.58
CA LYS A 293 1.52 38.23 9.70
C LYS A 293 0.02 38.29 9.95
N ASN A 294 -0.57 37.20 10.43
CA ASN A 294 -1.97 37.16 10.84
C ASN A 294 -2.21 38.02 12.11
N LEU A 295 -1.36 37.86 13.13
CA LEU A 295 -1.45 38.63 14.38
C LEU A 295 -1.24 40.13 14.18
N GLU A 296 -0.33 40.52 13.27
CA GLU A 296 -0.01 41.92 13.00
C GLU A 296 -1.11 42.69 12.26
N ARG A 297 -1.92 42.03 11.42
CA ARG A 297 -2.87 42.72 10.53
C ARG A 297 -4.28 42.84 11.07
N LYS A 298 -4.72 42.00 12.03
CA LYS A 298 -6.15 41.87 12.43
C LYS A 298 -7.13 41.86 11.23
N ASP A 299 -6.66 41.42 10.08
CA ASP A 299 -7.38 41.52 8.82
C ASP A 299 -7.85 40.11 8.47
N GLU A 300 -9.04 39.77 8.99
CA GLU A 300 -9.67 38.46 8.77
C GLU A 300 -9.80 38.15 7.28
N SER A 301 -9.92 39.15 6.40
CA SER A 301 -10.00 38.97 4.95
C SER A 301 -8.75 38.32 4.35
N VAL A 302 -7.55 38.74 4.77
CA VAL A 302 -6.29 38.19 4.27
C VAL A 302 -6.04 36.81 4.88
N LEU A 303 -6.37 36.63 6.17
CA LEU A 303 -6.30 35.33 6.83
C LEU A 303 -7.26 34.31 6.19
N MET A 304 -8.49 34.71 5.86
CA MET A 304 -9.49 33.84 5.26
C MET A 304 -9.11 33.48 3.83
N GLN A 305 -8.50 34.41 3.08
CA GLN A 305 -7.91 34.14 1.76
C GLN A 305 -6.68 33.22 1.84
N PHE A 306 -5.85 33.36 2.88
CA PHE A 306 -4.65 32.54 3.05
C PHE A 306 -4.96 31.16 3.64
N LYS A 307 -5.92 31.06 4.56
CA LYS A 307 -6.51 29.81 5.05
C LYS A 307 -7.25 29.11 3.91
N ARG A 308 -8.01 29.82 3.06
CA ARG A 308 -8.57 29.28 1.82
C ARG A 308 -7.48 28.80 0.88
N LEU A 309 -6.39 29.55 0.68
CA LEU A 309 -5.25 29.14 -0.15
C LEU A 309 -4.63 27.84 0.37
N ILE A 310 -4.43 27.74 1.68
CA ILE A 310 -3.98 26.55 2.39
C ILE A 310 -5.00 25.41 2.22
N SER A 311 -6.29 25.60 2.52
CA SER A 311 -7.34 24.61 2.30
C SER A 311 -7.46 24.17 0.83
N TYR A 312 -7.22 25.05 -0.14
CA TYR A 312 -7.11 24.70 -1.57
C TYR A 312 -5.83 23.93 -1.91
N LEU A 313 -4.74 24.15 -1.16
CA LEU A 313 -3.48 23.41 -1.28
C LEU A 313 -3.55 22.00 -0.66
N PHE A 314 -4.59 21.72 0.15
CA PHE A 314 -4.71 20.52 1.01
C PHE A 314 -5.98 19.68 0.77
N GLY A 315 -6.62 19.78 -0.40
CA GLY A 315 -7.54 18.75 -0.88
C GLY A 315 -8.91 18.65 -0.18
N TYR A 316 -9.84 19.54 -0.54
CA TYR A 316 -11.26 19.15 -0.67
C TYR A 316 -11.58 19.09 -2.16
N SER A 317 -11.81 17.89 -2.68
CA SER A 317 -12.84 17.76 -3.71
C SER A 317 -14.15 18.25 -3.11
N GLN A 318 -14.92 19.09 -3.80
CA GLN A 318 -16.38 18.97 -3.91
C GLN A 318 -16.92 20.08 -4.82
N SER A 319 -17.58 19.68 -5.89
CA SER A 319 -19.05 19.63 -6.00
C SER A 319 -19.65 21.01 -6.29
N GLN A 320 -20.79 21.00 -6.95
CA GLN A 320 -21.53 22.20 -7.37
C GLN A 320 -21.89 23.11 -6.18
N GLU A 321 -22.06 22.54 -4.97
CA GLU A 321 -22.37 23.28 -3.74
C GLU A 321 -21.26 24.27 -3.32
N THR A 322 -19.99 23.94 -3.58
CA THR A 322 -18.88 24.86 -3.31
C THR A 322 -18.90 26.04 -4.27
N ALA A 323 -19.37 25.85 -5.52
CA ALA A 323 -19.57 26.93 -6.48
C ALA A 323 -20.73 27.85 -6.05
N ASP A 324 -21.78 27.28 -5.47
CA ASP A 324 -22.96 28.02 -4.98
C ASP A 324 -22.64 28.82 -3.70
N GLU A 325 -21.77 28.33 -2.82
CA GLU A 325 -21.25 29.11 -1.67
C GLU A 325 -20.35 30.28 -2.09
N TYR A 326 -19.55 30.12 -3.17
CA TYR A 326 -18.81 31.25 -3.75
C TYR A 326 -19.75 32.29 -4.36
N GLU A 327 -20.80 31.84 -5.05
CA GLU A 327 -21.79 32.72 -5.65
C GLU A 327 -22.61 33.47 -4.58
N TYR A 328 -23.01 32.81 -3.49
CA TYR A 328 -23.69 33.43 -2.35
C TYR A 328 -22.83 34.50 -1.67
N LEU A 329 -21.55 34.21 -1.41
CA LEU A 329 -20.62 35.17 -0.81
C LEU A 329 -20.30 36.35 -1.76
N GLU A 330 -20.29 36.12 -3.08
CA GLU A 330 -20.13 37.16 -4.09
C GLU A 330 -21.39 38.05 -4.19
N GLN A 331 -22.59 37.49 -4.05
CA GLN A 331 -23.84 38.25 -4.02
C GLN A 331 -24.00 39.09 -2.74
N VAL A 332 -23.55 38.57 -1.59
CA VAL A 332 -23.54 39.28 -0.31
C VAL A 332 -22.52 40.43 -0.29
N THR A 333 -21.30 40.20 -0.79
CA THR A 333 -20.24 41.23 -0.82
C THR A 333 -20.47 42.32 -1.87
N THR A 334 -21.22 42.03 -2.93
CA THR A 334 -21.65 43.02 -3.93
C THR A 334 -22.95 43.74 -3.56
N GLY A 335 -23.52 43.45 -2.38
CA GLY A 335 -24.75 44.08 -1.88
C GLY A 335 -26.00 43.73 -2.67
N LYS A 336 -25.93 42.70 -3.54
CA LYS A 336 -27.07 42.19 -4.33
C LYS A 336 -28.02 41.34 -3.48
N GLN A 337 -27.53 40.81 -2.36
CA GLN A 337 -28.29 40.02 -1.42
C GLN A 337 -27.93 40.45 0.00
N SER A 338 -28.93 40.73 0.84
CA SER A 338 -28.71 41.01 2.26
C SER A 338 -28.34 39.72 2.98
N ILE A 339 -27.41 39.81 3.92
CA ILE A 339 -27.23 38.77 4.93
C ILE A 339 -28.52 38.77 5.78
N PRO A 340 -29.24 37.65 5.94
CA PRO A 340 -30.42 37.59 6.80
C PRO A 340 -30.12 37.93 8.26
#